data_AF-A0A2R6FTQ0-F1
#
_entry.id   AF-A0A2R6FTQ0-F1
#
_cell.length_a   1.000
_cell.length_b   1.000
_cell.length_c   1.000
_cell.angle_alpha   90.00
_cell.angle_beta   90.00
_cell.angle_gamma   90.00
#
_symmetry.space_group_name_H-M   'P 1'
#
loop_
_entity.id
_entity.type
_entity.pdbx_description
1 polymer ?
#
loop_
_entity_poly.entity_id
_entity_poly.type
_entity_poly.pdbx_seq_one_letter_code
_entity_poly.pdbx_strand_id
1 'polypeptide(L)'
;MVTPKHSPGPAAEYAFRTGIVAAALIGLAAIGISYWTGTIALVLAGYSLVLLFPLYLVAAAVVLSVWLGYDTDATDLRPVYRNDRRS
;
A
#
# COMPACT_ATOMS: atom_id res chain seq x y z
N MET A 1 -6.54 28.76 -3.52
CA MET A 1 -6.54 28.05 -4.81
C MET A 1 -7.17 26.69 -4.55
N VAL A 2 -8.23 26.33 -5.27
CA VAL A 2 -8.88 25.03 -5.12
C VAL A 2 -8.16 24.07 -6.08
N THR A 3 -7.30 23.21 -5.54
CA THR A 3 -6.74 22.12 -6.34
C THR A 3 -7.90 21.17 -6.66
N PRO A 4 -8.23 20.94 -7.94
CA PRO A 4 -9.29 20.01 -8.28
C PRO A 4 -8.92 18.62 -7.74
N LYS A 5 -9.82 18.00 -6.98
CA LYS A 5 -9.70 16.64 -6.44
C LYS A 5 -9.50 15.69 -7.62
N HIS A 6 -8.24 15.39 -7.93
CA HIS A 6 -7.91 14.50 -9.02
C HIS A 6 -8.01 13.08 -8.46
N SER A 7 -9.22 12.52 -8.41
CA SER A 7 -9.34 11.08 -8.19
C SER A 7 -8.46 10.40 -9.25
N PRO A 8 -7.53 9.53 -8.85
CA PRO A 8 -6.65 8.85 -9.79
C PRO A 8 -7.50 8.15 -10.85
N GLY A 9 -7.20 8.41 -12.12
CA GLY A 9 -7.96 7.84 -13.22
C GLY A 9 -7.79 6.31 -13.30
N PRO A 10 -8.59 5.60 -14.12
CA PRO A 10 -8.52 4.13 -14.24
C PRO A 10 -7.12 3.57 -14.47
N ALA A 11 -6.24 4.30 -15.17
CA ALA A 11 -4.85 3.91 -15.40
C ALA A 11 -4.03 3.78 -14.10
N ALA A 12 -4.23 4.66 -13.13
CA ALA A 12 -3.55 4.60 -11.83
C ALA A 12 -4.04 3.40 -11.01
N GLU A 13 -5.33 3.05 -11.09
CA GLU A 13 -5.88 1.85 -10.44
C GLU A 13 -5.26 0.57 -11.01
N TYR A 14 -5.16 0.48 -12.34
CA TYR A 14 -4.50 -0.66 -12.98
C TYR A 14 -3.01 -0.74 -12.60
N ALA A 15 -2.30 0.39 -12.59
CA ALA A 15 -0.89 0.45 -12.21
C ALA A 15 -0.66 0.09 -10.73
N PHE A 16 -1.56 0.50 -9.84
CA PHE A 16 -1.51 0.12 -8.44
C PHE A 16 -1.66 -1.40 -8.28
N ARG A 17 -2.69 -1.97 -8.91
CA ARG A 17 -2.95 -3.41 -8.82
C ARG A 17 -1.79 -4.24 -9.38
N THR A 18 -1.23 -3.86 -10.53
CA THR A 18 -0.07 -4.56 -11.10
C THR A 18 1.18 -4.35 -10.25
N GLY A 19 1.39 -3.16 -9.71
CA GLY A 19 2.49 -2.83 -8.80
C GLY A 19 2.48 -3.68 -7.53
N ILE A 20 1.30 -3.85 -6.90
CA ILE A 20 1.15 -4.70 -5.72
C ILE A 20 1.41 -6.18 -6.05
N VAL A 21 0.91 -6.68 -7.18
CA VAL A 21 1.18 -8.06 -7.62
C VAL A 21 2.68 -8.25 -7.84
N ALA A 22 3.34 -7.32 -8.52
CA ALA A 22 4.77 -7.37 -8.74
C ALA A 22 5.56 -7.33 -7.42
N ALA A 23 5.20 -6.43 -6.49
CA ALA A 23 5.80 -6.35 -5.17
C ALA A 23 5.64 -7.66 -4.39
N ALA A 24 4.44 -8.27 -4.41
CA ALA A 24 4.19 -9.54 -3.76
C ALA A 24 5.07 -10.66 -4.32
N LEU A 25 5.20 -10.75 -5.66
CA LEU A 25 6.07 -11.74 -6.30
C LEU A 25 7.55 -11.51 -5.92
N ILE A 26 8.01 -10.26 -5.91
CA ILE A 26 9.38 -9.91 -5.52
C ILE A 26 9.63 -10.30 -4.05
N GLY A 27 8.73 -9.96 -3.14
CA GLY A 27 8.86 -10.28 -1.72
C GLY A 27 8.88 -11.79 -1.46
N LEU A 28 8.00 -12.55 -2.11
CA LEU A 28 7.98 -14.01 -1.99
C LEU A 28 9.24 -14.65 -2.58
N ALA A 29 9.70 -14.19 -3.74
CA ALA A 29 10.93 -14.66 -4.35
C ALA A 29 12.15 -14.38 -3.46
N ALA A 30 12.24 -13.18 -2.87
CA ALA A 30 13.32 -12.82 -1.96
C ALA A 30 13.38 -13.74 -0.73
N ILE A 31 12.23 -14.01 -0.09
CA ILE A 31 12.16 -14.93 1.06
C ILE A 31 12.51 -16.36 0.63
N GLY A 32 11.92 -16.83 -0.47
CA GLY A 32 12.13 -18.19 -0.98
C GLY A 32 13.59 -18.46 -1.36
N ILE A 33 14.22 -17.54 -2.10
CA ILE A 33 15.63 -17.62 -2.46
C ILE A 33 16.50 -17.61 -1.21
N SER A 34 16.23 -16.69 -0.27
CA SER A 34 17.01 -16.57 0.98
C SER A 34 16.95 -17.85 1.83
N TYR A 35 15.79 -18.51 1.87
CA TYR A 35 15.66 -19.81 2.53
C TYR A 35 16.40 -20.91 1.75
N TRP A 36 16.24 -20.94 0.42
CA TRP A 36 16.86 -21.94 -0.45
C TRP A 36 18.39 -21.90 -0.39
N THR A 37 18.98 -20.71 -0.33
CA THR A 37 20.43 -20.51 -0.20
C THR A 37 20.94 -20.71 1.23
N GLY A 38 20.06 -21.01 2.20
CA GLY A 38 20.42 -21.17 3.60
C GLY A 38 20.80 -19.88 4.32
N THR A 39 20.49 -18.72 3.73
CA THR A 39 20.75 -17.40 4.32
C THR A 39 19.88 -17.16 5.56
N ILE A 40 18.66 -17.71 5.57
CA ILE A 40 17.74 -17.66 6.71
C ILE A 40 17.27 -19.06 7.10
N ALA A 41 17.11 -19.30 8.41
CA ALA A 41 16.50 -20.53 8.91
C ALA A 41 14.99 -20.58 8.61
N LEU A 42 14.40 -21.78 8.63
CA LEU A 42 12.97 -21.98 8.37
C LEU A 42 12.06 -21.14 9.29
N VAL A 43 12.42 -21.03 10.57
CA VAL A 43 11.67 -20.19 11.53
C VAL A 43 11.69 -18.73 11.13
N LEU A 44 12.83 -18.23 10.67
CA LEU A 44 12.98 -16.84 10.23
C LEU A 44 12.27 -16.60 8.89
N ALA A 45 12.23 -17.59 7.99
CA ALA A 45 11.40 -17.54 6.80
C ALA A 45 9.90 -17.44 7.16
N GLY A 46 9.44 -18.25 8.12
CA GLY A 46 8.07 -18.18 8.66
C GLY A 46 7.74 -16.83 9.28
N TYR A 47 8.63 -16.30 10.13
CA TYR A 47 8.51 -14.95 10.69
C TYR A 47 8.42 -13.88 9.59
N SER A 48 9.25 -14.00 8.56
CA SER A 48 9.27 -13.06 7.44
C SER A 48 7.96 -13.10 6.65
N LEU A 49 7.39 -14.29 6.41
CA LEU A 49 6.11 -14.43 5.71
C LEU A 49 4.92 -13.90 6.53
N VAL A 50 4.90 -14.12 7.84
CA VAL A 50 3.74 -13.77 8.68
C VAL A 50 3.77 -12.31 9.13
N LEU A 51 4.95 -11.74 9.38
CA LEU A 51 5.07 -10.40 9.95
C LEU A 51 5.70 -9.40 8.99
N LEU A 52 6.85 -9.72 8.41
CA LEU A 52 7.60 -8.76 7.57
C LEU A 52 6.95 -8.56 6.20
N PHE A 53 6.40 -9.62 5.61
CA PHE A 53 5.82 -9.59 4.28
C PHE A 53 4.54 -8.73 4.22
N PRO A 54 3.58 -8.85 5.17
CA PRO A 54 2.45 -7.93 5.21
C PRO A 54 2.88 -6.47 5.42
N LEU A 55 3.84 -6.23 6.31
CA LEU A 55 4.37 -4.88 6.56
C LEU A 55 5.04 -4.30 5.31
N TYR A 56 5.82 -5.12 4.60
CA TYR A 56 6.43 -4.76 3.32
C TYR A 56 5.37 -4.40 2.26
N LEU A 57 4.29 -5.17 2.14
CA LEU A 57 3.21 -4.85 1.20
C LEU A 57 2.50 -3.54 1.54
N VAL A 58 2.29 -3.25 2.83
CA VAL A 58 1.74 -1.95 3.26
C VAL A 58 2.68 -0.82 2.88
N ALA A 59 3.98 -0.96 3.11
CA ALA A 59 4.96 0.06 2.71
C ALA A 59 4.99 0.23 1.18
N ALA A 60 4.98 -0.86 0.42
CA ALA A 60 4.91 -0.81 -1.04
C ALA A 60 3.63 -0.13 -1.53
N ALA A 61 2.49 -0.41 -0.90
CA ALA A 61 1.22 0.25 -1.19
C ALA A 61 1.30 1.75 -0.96
N VAL A 62 1.85 2.20 0.18
CA VAL A 62 2.04 3.62 0.47
C VAL A 62 2.92 4.29 -0.59
N VAL A 63 4.05 3.67 -0.93
CA VAL A 63 4.94 4.20 -1.97
C VAL A 63 4.23 4.29 -3.32
N LEU A 64 3.50 3.25 -3.72
CA LEU A 64 2.72 3.23 -4.96
C LEU A 64 1.61 4.29 -4.96
N SER A 65 0.88 4.45 -3.86
CA SER A 65 -0.16 5.47 -3.72
C SER A 65 0.41 6.86 -3.90
N VAL A 66 1.52 7.19 -3.23
CA VAL A 66 2.19 8.49 -3.38
C VAL A 66 2.70 8.67 -4.81
N TRP A 67 3.32 7.64 -5.39
CA TRP A 67 3.91 7.71 -6.73
C TRP A 67 2.85 7.86 -7.83
N LEU A 68 1.68 7.23 -7.66
CA LEU A 68 0.54 7.32 -8.57
C LEU A 68 -0.31 8.57 -8.34
N GLY A 69 0.05 9.40 -7.36
CA GLY A 69 -0.69 10.62 -7.05
C GLY A 69 -2.07 10.35 -6.45
N TYR A 70 -2.25 9.22 -5.74
CA TYR A 70 -3.38 9.08 -4.82
C TYR A 70 -3.23 10.19 -3.76
N ASP A 71 -4.09 11.19 -3.86
CA ASP A 71 -4.05 12.40 -3.03
C ASP A 71 -4.12 11.99 -1.56
N THR A 72 -2.98 12.02 -0.87
CA THR A 72 -2.86 11.65 0.54
C THR A 72 -3.14 12.90 1.38
N ASP A 73 -4.18 13.64 1.01
CA ASP A 73 -4.50 14.89 1.68
C ASP A 73 -5.14 14.54 3.02
N ALA A 74 -4.34 14.62 4.08
CA ALA A 74 -4.77 14.46 5.48
C ALA A 74 -5.92 15.43 5.88
N THR A 75 -6.23 16.38 5.00
CA THR A 75 -7.31 17.36 5.03
C THR A 75 -8.67 16.89 4.52
N ASP A 76 -8.80 15.68 3.93
CA ASP A 76 -10.11 15.15 3.47
C ASP A 76 -11.03 14.71 4.63
N LEU A 77 -10.59 14.83 5.89
CA LEU A 77 -11.45 14.91 7.07
C LEU A 77 -12.19 16.26 7.09
N ARG A 78 -13.00 16.56 6.09
CA ARG A 78 -13.91 17.72 6.15
C ARG A 78 -14.82 17.52 7.37
N PRO A 79 -14.80 18.42 8.37
CA PRO A 79 -15.73 18.32 9.48
C PRO A 79 -17.15 18.39 8.94
N VAL A 80 -17.90 17.30 9.09
CA VAL A 80 -19.33 17.26 8.76
C VAL A 80 -20.05 18.03 9.86
N TYR A 81 -20.34 19.31 9.62
CA TYR A 81 -21.29 20.05 10.45
C TYR A 81 -22.68 19.47 10.21
N ARG A 82 -23.16 18.68 11.18
CA ARG A 82 -24.57 18.26 11.25
C ARG A 82 -25.39 19.51 11.55
N ASN A 83 -26.21 19.92 10.58
CA ASN A 83 -27.05 21.10 10.72
C ASN A 83 -28.26 20.74 11.60
N ASP A 84 -28.05 20.67 12.91
CA ASP A 84 -29.13 20.57 13.89
C ASP A 84 -29.77 21.96 14.03
N ARG A 85 -30.65 22.30 13.08
CA ARG A 85 -31.74 23.24 13.33
C ARG A 85 -33.07 22.52 13.20
N ARG A 86 -33.49 21.97 14.34
CA ARG A 86 -34.88 21.68 14.65
C ARG A 86 -35.39 22.76 15.62
N SER A 87 -36.67 23.10 15.39
CA SER A 87 -37.63 23.88 16.19
C SER A 87 -37.34 25.35 16.41
#